data_AF-A0A1W1HKS5-F1
#
_entry.id   AF-A0A1W1HKS5-F1
#
_cell.length_a   1.000
_cell.length_b   1.000
_cell.length_c   1.000
_cell.angle_alpha   90.00
_cell.angle_beta   90.00
_cell.angle_gamma   90.00
#
_symmetry.space_group_name_H-M   'P 1'
#
loop_
_entity.id
_entity.type
_entity.pdbx_description
1 polymer ?
#
loop_
_entity_poly.entity_id
_entity_poly.type
_entity_poly.pdbx_seq_one_letter_code
_entity_poly.pdbx_strand_id
1 'polypeptide(L)'
;MASNIQKVITQIKQEKIGASSKRALIVEGKDDELALKSFLFKKNPQWEQSWVVEKAEKKLRVIEILKQETTWIGIVDKDEWQKEVIDEYQKKFSNLWILPRYCIENYIIVPDELWHSLPAKQQARLPGGVSHLETILLKDLDRWASHGVLWSVINPL
;
A
#
# COMPACT_ATOMS: atom_id res chain seq x y z
N MET A 1 -24.22 11.99 -17.54
CA MET A 1 -23.51 10.71 -17.34
C MET A 1 -22.70 10.82 -16.06
N ALA A 2 -22.78 9.86 -15.14
CA ALA A 2 -21.95 9.89 -13.92
C ALA A 2 -20.46 9.83 -14.29
N SER A 3 -19.63 10.65 -13.65
CA SER A 3 -18.17 10.62 -13.85
C SER A 3 -17.63 9.21 -13.55
N ASN A 4 -16.51 8.83 -14.17
CA ASN A 4 -15.90 7.51 -13.92
C ASN A 4 -15.65 7.28 -12.42
N ILE A 5 -15.31 8.32 -11.66
CA ILE A 5 -15.15 8.27 -10.20
C ILE A 5 -16.47 8.02 -9.48
N GLN A 6 -17.55 8.72 -9.85
CA GLN A 6 -18.86 8.52 -9.23
C GLN A 6 -19.34 7.08 -9.40
N LYS A 7 -19.08 6.45 -10.56
CA LYS A 7 -19.38 5.04 -10.79
C LYS A 7 -18.64 4.13 -9.81
N VAL A 8 -17.34 4.36 -9.61
CA VAL A 8 -16.52 3.59 -8.65
C VAL A 8 -17.06 3.75 -7.22
N ILE A 9 -17.34 4.99 -6.79
CA ILE A 9 -17.89 5.26 -5.46
C ILE A 9 -19.22 4.54 -5.27
N THR A 10 -20.13 4.67 -6.24
CA THR A 10 -21.45 4.03 -6.19
C THR A 10 -21.31 2.50 -6.14
N GLN A 11 -20.40 1.92 -6.92
CA GLN A 11 -20.13 0.50 -6.91
C GLN A 11 -19.65 0.03 -5.52
N ILE A 12 -18.67 0.70 -4.92
CA ILE A 12 -18.18 0.36 -3.57
C ILE A 12 -19.31 0.47 -2.55
N LYS A 13 -20.10 1.55 -2.60
CA LYS A 13 -21.23 1.76 -1.69
C LYS A 13 -22.29 0.67 -1.82
N GLN A 14 -22.66 0.28 -3.04
CA GLN A 14 -23.74 -0.67 -3.28
C GLN A 14 -23.31 -2.13 -3.10
N GLU A 15 -22.15 -2.50 -3.64
CA GLU A 15 -21.71 -3.90 -3.71
C GLU A 15 -20.87 -4.33 -2.52
N LYS A 16 -20.13 -3.41 -1.88
CA LYS A 16 -19.15 -3.75 -0.82
C LYS A 16 -19.61 -3.30 0.56
N ILE A 17 -20.16 -2.09 0.66
CA ILE A 17 -20.70 -1.56 1.92
C ILE A 17 -22.16 -1.99 2.09
N GLY A 18 -22.98 -1.86 1.05
CA GLY A 18 -24.41 -2.18 1.08
C GLY A 18 -25.13 -1.44 2.21
N ALA A 19 -25.96 -2.16 2.96
CA ALA A 19 -26.67 -1.64 4.13
C ALA A 19 -25.84 -1.70 5.44
N SER A 20 -24.55 -2.06 5.37
CA SER A 20 -23.69 -2.16 6.56
C SER A 20 -23.15 -0.79 7.00
N SER A 21 -22.58 -0.74 8.20
CA SER A 21 -21.86 0.44 8.72
C SER A 21 -20.36 0.42 8.39
N LYS A 22 -19.93 -0.36 7.38
CA LYS A 22 -18.52 -0.46 7.02
C LYS A 22 -18.02 0.86 6.44
N ARG A 23 -16.76 1.18 6.74
CA ARG A 23 -16.02 2.27 6.09
C ARG A 23 -15.15 1.73 4.96
N ALA A 24 -14.80 2.58 4.00
CA ALA A 24 -13.86 2.19 2.95
C ALA A 24 -12.44 2.70 3.24
N LEU A 25 -11.47 1.85 2.92
CA LEU A 25 -10.07 2.17 2.77
C LEU A 25 -9.73 2.02 1.28
N ILE A 26 -9.25 3.10 0.67
CA ILE A 26 -8.99 3.19 -0.76
C ILE A 26 -7.49 3.17 -1.00
N VAL A 27 -7.03 2.29 -1.88
CA VAL A 27 -5.61 2.17 -2.27
C VAL A 27 -5.42 2.39 -3.77
N GLU A 28 -4.17 2.47 -4.21
CA GLU A 28 -3.85 2.72 -5.61
C GLU A 28 -4.10 1.50 -6.47
N GLY A 29 -3.40 0.40 -6.16
CA GLY A 29 -3.33 -0.79 -6.99
C GLY A 29 -3.86 -2.04 -6.30
N LYS A 30 -3.81 -3.13 -7.08
CA LYS A 30 -4.21 -4.46 -6.62
C LYS A 30 -3.23 -5.03 -5.60
N ASP A 31 -1.94 -4.76 -5.75
CA ASP A 31 -0.93 -5.31 -4.86
C ASP A 31 -0.99 -4.62 -3.49
N ASP A 32 -1.24 -3.31 -3.45
CA ASP A 32 -1.55 -2.57 -2.21
C ASP A 32 -2.76 -3.14 -1.48
N GLU A 33 -3.82 -3.44 -2.23
CA GLU A 33 -5.06 -4.01 -1.71
C GLU A 33 -4.78 -5.35 -1.03
N LEU A 34 -4.02 -6.23 -1.69
CA LEU A 34 -3.65 -7.54 -1.17
C LEU A 34 -2.73 -7.45 0.05
N ALA A 35 -1.74 -6.56 0.01
CA ALA A 35 -0.80 -6.34 1.11
C ALA A 35 -1.53 -5.80 2.35
N LEU A 36 -2.35 -4.76 2.21
CA LEU A 36 -3.10 -4.20 3.33
C LEU A 36 -4.12 -5.17 3.90
N LYS A 37 -4.86 -5.91 3.07
CA LYS A 37 -5.78 -6.96 3.56
C LYS A 37 -5.03 -7.99 4.40
N SER A 38 -3.84 -8.40 3.97
CA SER A 38 -2.99 -9.34 4.69
C SER A 38 -2.49 -8.76 6.02
N PHE A 39 -2.05 -7.49 6.04
CA PHE A 39 -1.62 -6.81 7.27
C PHE A 39 -2.75 -6.63 8.27
N LEU A 40 -3.92 -6.19 7.80
CA LEU A 40 -5.12 -6.03 8.62
C LEU A 40 -5.58 -7.36 9.19
N PHE A 41 -5.57 -8.43 8.40
CA PHE A 41 -5.93 -9.77 8.88
C PHE A 41 -4.98 -10.26 9.99
N LYS A 42 -3.66 -10.08 9.82
CA LYS A 42 -2.68 -10.41 10.86
C LYS A 42 -2.90 -9.61 12.14
N LYS A 43 -3.33 -8.34 12.03
CA LYS A 43 -3.54 -7.46 13.19
C LYS A 43 -4.88 -7.70 13.90
N ASN A 44 -5.94 -7.91 13.13
CA ASN A 44 -7.29 -8.17 13.60
C ASN A 44 -8.02 -9.04 12.56
N PRO A 45 -8.19 -10.36 12.78
CA PRO A 45 -8.86 -11.24 11.85
C PRO A 45 -10.32 -10.86 11.50
N GLN A 46 -10.97 -10.02 12.31
CA GLN A 46 -12.35 -9.57 12.11
C GLN A 46 -12.45 -8.18 11.46
N TRP A 47 -11.35 -7.62 10.94
CA TRP A 47 -11.32 -6.26 10.38
C TRP A 47 -12.39 -6.02 9.30
N GLU A 48 -12.73 -7.05 8.51
CA GLU A 48 -13.71 -7.00 7.42
C GLU A 48 -15.15 -6.72 7.90
N GLN A 49 -15.43 -6.84 9.20
CA GLN A 49 -16.74 -6.49 9.76
C GLN A 49 -16.97 -4.97 9.77
N SER A 50 -15.90 -4.18 9.86
CA SER A 50 -15.97 -2.72 9.97
C SER A 50 -15.41 -1.98 8.76
N TRP A 51 -14.72 -2.68 7.86
CA TRP A 51 -14.00 -2.06 6.76
C TRP A 51 -14.13 -2.85 5.45
N VAL A 52 -14.02 -2.11 4.35
CA VAL A 52 -13.73 -2.64 3.02
C VAL A 52 -12.44 -2.01 2.51
N VAL A 53 -11.59 -2.79 1.84
CA VAL A 53 -10.37 -2.29 1.18
C VAL A 53 -10.55 -2.47 -0.31
N GLU A 54 -10.48 -1.39 -1.07
CA GLU A 54 -10.72 -1.38 -2.52
C GLU A 54 -9.70 -0.49 -3.24
N LYS A 55 -9.32 -0.90 -4.46
CA LYS A 55 -8.34 -0.18 -5.28
C LYS A 55 -8.99 0.87 -6.20
N ALA A 56 -8.28 1.96 -6.44
CA ALA A 56 -8.71 3.07 -7.30
C ALA A 56 -8.08 3.02 -8.71
N GLU A 57 -7.15 2.08 -8.95
CA GLU A 57 -6.32 1.89 -10.15
C GLU A 57 -5.22 2.94 -10.38
N LYS A 58 -5.32 4.12 -9.76
CA LYS A 58 -4.31 5.21 -9.85
C LYS A 58 -4.31 6.07 -8.60
N LYS A 59 -3.12 6.57 -8.21
CA LYS A 59 -2.93 7.54 -7.11
C LYS A 59 -3.90 8.71 -7.12
N LEU A 60 -3.99 9.42 -8.25
CA LEU A 60 -4.88 10.58 -8.38
C LEU A 60 -6.36 10.23 -8.20
N ARG A 61 -6.78 9.00 -8.55
CA ARG A 61 -8.17 8.58 -8.36
C ARG A 61 -8.51 8.35 -6.89
N VAL A 62 -7.54 7.95 -6.06
CA VAL A 62 -7.71 7.91 -4.60
C VAL A 62 -8.10 9.31 -4.11
N ILE A 63 -7.35 10.34 -4.51
CA ILE A 63 -7.62 11.74 -4.14
C ILE A 63 -9.00 12.21 -4.63
N GLU A 64 -9.38 11.89 -5.86
CA GLU A 64 -10.70 12.23 -6.41
C GLU A 64 -11.86 11.56 -5.67
N ILE A 65 -11.66 10.34 -5.17
CA ILE A 65 -12.63 9.64 -4.32
C ILE A 65 -12.72 10.33 -2.95
N LEU A 66 -11.59 10.59 -2.29
CA LEU A 66 -11.58 11.21 -0.95
C LEU A 66 -12.17 12.62 -0.91
N LYS A 67 -12.09 13.38 -2.01
CA LYS A 67 -12.78 14.66 -2.17
C LYS A 67 -14.30 14.55 -2.03
N GLN A 68 -14.87 13.43 -2.48
CA GLN A 68 -16.31 13.18 -2.46
C GLN A 68 -16.74 12.40 -1.21
N GLU A 69 -15.87 11.54 -0.68
CA GLU A 69 -16.15 10.67 0.46
C GLU A 69 -15.20 10.97 1.63
N THR A 70 -15.50 12.05 2.36
CA THR A 70 -14.65 12.57 3.44
C THR A 70 -14.55 11.65 4.67
N THR A 71 -15.41 10.64 4.77
CA THR A 71 -15.40 9.65 5.87
C THR A 71 -14.60 8.38 5.53
N TRP A 72 -14.19 8.23 4.27
CA TRP A 72 -13.34 7.13 3.81
C TRP A 72 -11.88 7.50 4.01
N ILE A 73 -11.01 6.50 4.13
CA ILE A 73 -9.56 6.71 4.25
C ILE A 73 -8.90 6.33 2.94
N GLY A 74 -7.93 7.11 2.46
CA GLY A 74 -7.07 6.69 1.35
C GLY A 74 -5.65 6.45 1.83
N ILE A 75 -5.00 5.44 1.26
CA ILE A 75 -3.58 5.15 1.48
C ILE A 75 -2.86 5.17 0.14
N VAL A 76 -1.76 5.93 0.07
CA VAL A 76 -0.94 6.07 -1.13
C VAL A 76 0.56 6.00 -0.82
N ASP A 77 1.32 5.55 -1.81
CA ASP A 77 2.78 5.52 -1.82
C ASP A 77 3.36 6.93 -1.97
N LYS A 78 4.61 7.08 -1.52
CA LYS A 78 5.37 8.32 -1.62
C LYS A 78 6.04 8.50 -2.98
N ASP A 79 6.40 7.39 -3.62
CA ASP A 79 7.30 7.25 -4.76
C ASP A 79 7.21 8.26 -5.91
N GLU A 80 6.01 8.69 -6.28
CA GLU A 80 5.80 9.63 -7.39
C GLU A 80 5.78 11.10 -6.96
N TRP A 81 5.70 11.40 -5.67
CA TRP A 81 5.45 12.76 -5.18
C TRP A 81 6.65 13.36 -4.47
N GLN A 82 6.99 14.58 -4.88
CA GLN A 82 7.92 15.43 -4.16
C GLN A 82 7.31 15.88 -2.82
N LYS A 83 8.19 16.30 -1.90
CA LYS A 83 7.80 16.66 -0.53
C LYS A 83 6.73 17.75 -0.49
N GLU A 84 6.80 18.73 -1.39
CA GLU A 84 5.88 19.86 -1.44
C GLU A 84 4.45 19.39 -1.79
N VAL A 85 4.33 18.43 -2.71
CA VAL A 85 3.06 17.83 -3.12
C VAL A 85 2.47 16.99 -1.98
N ILE A 86 3.30 16.22 -1.28
CA ILE A 86 2.93 15.44 -0.09
C ILE A 86 2.38 16.38 0.99
N ASP A 87 3.12 17.44 1.32
CA ASP A 87 2.75 18.40 2.35
C ASP A 87 1.45 19.14 1.99
N GLU A 88 1.23 19.49 0.71
CA GLU A 88 -0.03 20.08 0.24
C GLU A 88 -1.20 19.10 0.43
N TYR A 89 -1.07 17.87 -0.05
CA TYR A 89 -2.15 16.89 0.00
C TYR A 89 -2.49 16.48 1.44
N GLN A 90 -1.50 16.29 2.32
CA GLN A 90 -1.75 15.99 3.72
C GLN A 90 -2.44 17.13 4.48
N LYS A 91 -2.12 18.40 4.14
CA LYS A 91 -2.85 19.56 4.69
C LYS A 91 -4.29 19.63 4.20
N LYS A 92 -4.53 19.25 2.95
CA LYS A 92 -5.83 19.38 2.28
C LYS A 92 -6.80 18.25 2.58
N PHE A 93 -6.30 17.03 2.76
CA PHE A 93 -7.09 15.83 2.94
C PHE A 93 -6.76 15.17 4.27
N SER A 94 -7.52 15.50 5.32
CA SER A 94 -7.35 14.90 6.65
C SER A 94 -7.60 13.38 6.69
N ASN A 95 -8.23 12.86 5.64
CA ASN A 95 -8.54 11.44 5.46
C ASN A 95 -7.59 10.74 4.46
N LEU A 96 -6.50 11.40 4.06
CA LEU A 96 -5.44 10.81 3.26
C LEU A 96 -4.26 10.43 4.15
N TRP A 97 -3.79 9.20 4.03
CA TRP A 97 -2.56 8.75 4.64
C TRP A 97 -1.53 8.41 3.56
N ILE A 98 -0.47 9.20 3.48
CA ILE A 98 0.70 8.89 2.66
C ILE A 98 1.62 8.00 3.49
N LEU A 99 2.06 6.88 2.91
CA LEU A 99 2.90 5.92 3.63
C LEU A 99 4.21 6.57 4.12
N PRO A 100 4.70 6.20 5.32
CA PRO A 100 5.94 6.75 5.85
C PRO A 100 7.18 6.16 5.14
N ARG A 101 7.06 4.98 4.53
CA ARG A 101 8.07 4.41 3.62
C ARG A 101 7.79 4.83 2.18
N TYR A 102 8.75 4.60 1.29
CA TYR A 102 8.67 5.05 -0.09
C TYR A 102 7.49 4.40 -0.85
N CYS A 103 7.30 3.10 -0.65
CA CYS A 103 6.16 2.33 -1.15
C CYS A 103 5.78 1.19 -0.17
N ILE A 104 4.62 0.56 -0.36
CA ILE A 104 4.18 -0.55 0.47
C ILE A 104 5.13 -1.76 0.40
N GLU A 105 5.82 -1.97 -0.72
CA GLU A 105 6.79 -3.05 -0.88
C GLU A 105 7.99 -2.88 0.05
N ASN A 106 8.29 -1.67 0.51
CA ASN A 106 9.37 -1.49 1.48
C ASN A 106 9.09 -2.17 2.83
N TYR A 107 7.86 -2.61 3.11
CA TYR A 107 7.54 -3.40 4.30
C TYR A 107 7.88 -4.89 4.16
N ILE A 108 8.24 -5.36 2.96
CA ILE A 108 8.59 -6.76 2.69
C ILE A 108 10.04 -6.97 2.28
N ILE A 109 10.89 -5.94 2.38
CA ILE A 109 12.31 -6.01 2.01
C ILE A 109 13.27 -5.97 3.20
N VAL A 110 12.82 -5.56 4.38
CA VAL A 110 13.67 -5.51 5.58
C VAL A 110 13.82 -6.94 6.12
N PRO A 111 15.00 -7.56 6.09
CA PRO A 111 15.16 -8.98 6.39
C PRO A 111 14.63 -9.38 7.78
N ASP A 112 14.88 -8.54 8.78
CA ASP A 112 14.41 -8.76 10.14
C ASP A 112 12.88 -8.72 10.24
N GLU A 113 12.24 -7.70 9.68
CA GLU A 113 10.77 -7.57 9.67
C GLU A 113 10.12 -8.71 8.89
N LEU A 114 10.70 -9.06 7.74
CA LEU A 114 10.22 -10.15 6.92
C LEU A 114 10.33 -11.46 7.68
N TRP A 115 11.47 -11.76 8.32
CA TRP A 115 11.69 -12.98 9.10
C TRP A 115 10.59 -13.19 10.16
N HIS A 116 10.32 -12.15 10.95
CA HIS A 116 9.28 -12.20 11.98
C HIS A 116 7.87 -12.32 11.41
N SER A 117 7.66 -11.94 10.15
CA SER A 117 6.37 -12.08 9.48
C SER A 117 6.11 -13.49 8.91
N LEU A 118 7.16 -14.31 8.74
CA LEU A 118 7.07 -15.65 8.15
C LEU A 118 6.46 -16.65 9.14
N PRO A 119 5.55 -17.55 8.71
CA PRO A 119 5.09 -18.67 9.53
C PRO A 119 6.24 -19.59 9.95
N ALA A 120 6.12 -20.25 11.09
CA ALA A 120 7.14 -21.18 11.62
C ALA A 120 7.58 -22.25 10.60
N LYS A 121 6.66 -22.77 9.79
CA LYS A 121 6.97 -23.73 8.71
C LYS A 121 7.91 -23.15 7.64
N GLN A 122 7.80 -21.85 7.35
CA GLN A 122 8.68 -21.18 6.39
C GLN A 122 10.03 -20.83 7.02
N GLN A 123 10.03 -20.37 8.28
CA GLN A 123 11.27 -20.17 9.04
C GLN A 123 12.10 -21.45 9.15
N ALA A 124 11.45 -22.61 9.37
CA ALA A 124 12.12 -23.92 9.45
C ALA A 124 12.83 -24.34 8.14
N ARG A 125 12.49 -23.73 7.00
CA ARG A 125 13.19 -23.97 5.72
C ARG A 125 14.51 -23.21 5.59
N LEU A 126 14.79 -22.31 6.52
CA LEU A 126 15.97 -21.45 6.57
C LEU A 126 16.71 -21.70 7.90
N PRO A 127 17.50 -22.77 8.01
CA PRO A 127 18.11 -23.18 9.29
C PRO A 127 19.13 -22.17 9.85
N GLY A 128 19.61 -21.23 9.04
CA GLY A 128 20.47 -20.12 9.47
C GLY A 128 19.71 -18.87 9.92
N GLY A 129 18.39 -18.98 10.12
CA GLY A 129 17.56 -17.91 10.67
C GLY A 129 17.53 -16.65 9.80
N VAL A 130 17.36 -15.51 10.46
CA VAL A 130 17.34 -14.17 9.83
C VAL A 130 18.62 -13.87 9.05
N SER A 131 19.80 -14.29 9.53
CA SER A 131 21.07 -14.02 8.84
C SER A 131 21.18 -14.74 7.49
N HIS A 132 20.65 -15.97 7.38
CA HIS A 132 20.58 -16.66 6.10
C HIS A 132 19.56 -16.00 5.16
N LEU A 133 18.41 -15.57 5.68
CA LEU A 133 17.43 -14.81 4.89
C LEU A 133 18.04 -13.50 4.35
N GLU A 134 18.71 -12.74 5.20
CA GLU A 134 19.42 -11.50 4.83
C GLU A 134 20.45 -11.75 3.74
N THR A 135 21.27 -12.79 3.89
CA THR A 135 22.26 -13.16 2.87
C THR A 135 21.62 -13.44 1.52
N ILE A 136 20.47 -14.15 1.49
CA ILE A 136 19.74 -14.45 0.25
C ILE A 136 19.14 -13.17 -0.34
N LEU A 137 18.50 -12.33 0.48
CA LEU A 137 17.84 -11.10 0.03
C LEU A 137 18.83 -10.08 -0.53
N LEU A 138 20.00 -9.96 0.10
CA LEU A 138 21.00 -8.94 -0.22
C LEU A 138 22.05 -9.41 -1.23
N LYS A 139 22.03 -10.70 -1.63
CA LYS A 139 23.04 -11.33 -2.50
C LYS A 139 23.35 -10.52 -3.77
N ASP A 140 22.32 -9.98 -4.40
CA ASP A 140 22.41 -9.25 -5.67
C ASP A 140 22.16 -7.74 -5.50
N LEU A 141 22.21 -7.22 -4.27
CA LEU A 141 21.89 -5.83 -3.98
C LEU A 141 22.76 -4.86 -4.78
N ASP A 142 24.07 -5.07 -4.84
CA ASP A 142 25.00 -4.20 -5.58
C ASP A 142 24.67 -4.14 -7.07
N ARG A 143 24.22 -5.27 -7.64
CA ARG A 143 23.79 -5.35 -9.04
C ARG A 143 22.51 -4.54 -9.26
N TRP A 144 21.54 -4.65 -8.35
CA TRP A 144 20.29 -3.88 -8.43
C TRP A 144 20.53 -2.40 -8.22
N ALA A 145 21.40 -2.02 -7.28
CA ALA A 145 21.80 -0.65 -7.03
C ALA A 145 22.48 -0.05 -8.27
N SER A 146 23.42 -0.77 -8.89
CA SER A 146 24.09 -0.33 -10.12
C SER A 146 23.10 -0.11 -11.27
N HIS A 147 22.14 -1.01 -11.43
CA HIS A 147 21.07 -0.86 -12.41
C HIS A 147 20.18 0.34 -12.09
N GLY A 148 19.79 0.54 -10.83
CA GLY A 148 19.00 1.69 -10.39
C GLY A 148 19.72 3.02 -10.62
N VAL A 149 21.02 3.10 -10.32
CA VAL A 149 21.85 4.28 -10.61
C VAL A 149 21.88 4.55 -12.11
N LEU A 150 22.09 3.53 -12.94
CA LEU A 150 22.03 3.68 -14.41
C LEU A 150 20.69 4.25 -14.87
N TRP A 151 19.57 3.74 -14.32
CA TRP A 151 18.24 4.28 -14.60
C TRP A 151 18.08 5.74 -14.17
N SER A 152 18.59 6.14 -13.00
CA SER A 152 18.55 7.54 -12.55
C SER A 152 19.35 8.49 -13.45
N VAL A 153 20.44 8.01 -14.07
CA VAL A 153 21.26 8.78 -15.01
C VAL A 153 20.57 8.93 -16.36
N ILE A 154 19.93 7.85 -16.85
CA ILE A 154 19.23 7.85 -18.15
C ILE A 154 17.88 8.58 -18.06
N ASN A 155 17.21 8.47 -16.91
CA ASN A 155 15.92 9.12 -16.64
C ASN A 155 16.07 10.02 -15.41
N PRO A 156 16.66 11.23 -15.58
CA PRO A 156 16.80 12.21 -14.51
C PRO A 156 15.42 12.84 -14.26
N LEU A 157 14.56 12.11 -13.55
CA LEU A 157 13.33 12.68 -12.98
C LEU A 157 13.68 13.65 -11.85
#